data_AF-A0A3G1KS00-F1
#
_entry.id   AF-A0A3G1KS00-F1
#
_cell.length_a   1.000
_cell.length_b   1.000
_cell.length_c   1.000
_cell.angle_alpha   90.00
_cell.angle_beta   90.00
_cell.angle_gamma   90.00
#
_symmetry.space_group_name_H-M   'P 1'
#
loop_
_entity.id
_entity.type
_entity.pdbx_description
1 polymer ?
#
loop_
_entity_poly.entity_id
_entity_poly.type
_entity_poly.pdbx_seq_one_letter_code
_entity_poly.pdbx_strand_id
1 'polypeptide(L)'
;MKIQGRDSVEGNKFYDVHCHVMNLSHPNFLAFLRRFESTISDQKLKIFLAANIVIVSYLLFHSLNPKLLAKILDKVGVSRLIDRVKNLLVVMEHDAGTVFGLLEKGLRQQLWEDGRFTIENFHYDKIILTPLMMDFGYKNMTDPALAYNSIPVQKPIVEQVLDLFNGIRNYYPAGETGGRVFEIYPFLGINTANYDLSKIGTMLEKYFSGYRGTPEDLAENLGKFNGDIEELGSNFFSGIKVYPPLGFDPWPEQKEERKKVELLYEYCTVKHIPLTTHCSNGGYRIVDRTSADEFTSPARWKKVLKRFPGLKINFGHLGNQGRKREWGQEIFALMEGYEHVYGDFSCRGFNDRYYRSLRELLCRANPSLRDRLRERILFGSDFMINLLWADSYNSYLGIFKNTPFFSAPEKHDFCSINPERFLFHS
;
A
#
# COMPACT_ATOMS: atom_id res chain seq x y z
N MET A 1 43.42 26.08 18.40
CA MET A 1 42.87 24.71 18.50
C MET A 1 41.36 24.84 18.58
N LYS A 2 40.69 24.89 17.41
CA LYS A 2 39.23 25.03 17.32
C LYS A 2 38.62 23.63 17.30
N ILE A 3 37.80 23.35 18.30
CA ILE A 3 36.98 22.14 18.40
C ILE A 3 35.90 22.26 17.31
N GLN A 4 35.92 21.32 16.36
CA GLN A 4 34.90 21.16 15.33
C GLN A 4 33.74 20.37 15.96
N GLY A 5 32.71 21.07 16.41
CA GLY A 5 31.37 20.51 16.51
C GLY A 5 30.76 20.48 15.12
N ARG A 6 30.42 19.29 14.64
CA ARG A 6 29.40 19.10 13.60
C ARG A 6 28.40 18.10 14.16
N ASP A 7 27.44 18.64 14.91
CA ASP A 7 26.12 18.04 15.03
C ASP A 7 25.55 17.96 13.60
N SER A 8 25.56 16.78 12.99
CA SER A 8 24.68 16.50 11.86
C SER A 8 23.29 16.31 12.45
N VAL A 9 22.50 17.39 12.52
CA VAL A 9 21.05 17.26 12.73
C VAL A 9 20.53 16.46 11.52
N GLU A 10 20.20 15.20 11.75
CA GLU A 10 19.58 14.34 10.75
C GLU A 10 18.29 15.03 10.28
N GLY A 11 18.15 15.30 8.98
CA GLY A 11 16.96 15.98 8.48
C GLY A 11 15.75 15.06 8.48
N ASN A 12 14.56 15.65 8.33
CA ASN A 12 13.30 14.89 8.43
C ASN A 12 13.21 13.80 7.34
N LYS A 13 12.43 12.76 7.62
CA LYS A 13 12.12 11.67 6.70
C LYS A 13 10.66 11.75 6.27
N PHE A 14 10.39 11.65 4.97
CA PHE A 14 9.02 11.53 4.45
C PHE A 14 8.68 10.05 4.32
N TYR A 15 7.53 9.61 4.81
CA TYR A 15 7.13 8.21 4.83
C TYR A 15 5.94 7.96 3.90
N ASP A 16 6.09 6.95 3.04
CA ASP A 16 5.01 6.31 2.32
C ASP A 16 4.76 4.92 2.91
N VAL A 17 3.83 4.87 3.87
CA VAL A 17 3.55 3.64 4.66
C VAL A 17 2.70 2.61 3.91
N HIS A 18 2.34 2.89 2.65
CA HIS A 18 1.48 2.02 1.88
C HIS A 18 1.84 2.11 0.40
N CYS A 19 2.75 1.24 -0.01
CA CYS A 19 3.01 0.99 -1.42
C CYS A 19 3.18 -0.51 -1.68
N HIS A 20 3.38 -0.86 -2.94
CA HIS A 20 3.38 -2.18 -3.54
C HIS A 20 4.37 -2.12 -4.70
N VAL A 21 5.35 -3.00 -4.66
CA VAL A 21 6.34 -3.16 -5.73
C VAL A 21 6.42 -4.65 -6.02
N MET A 22 5.87 -5.04 -7.17
CA MET A 22 5.80 -6.43 -7.60
C MET A 22 5.68 -6.50 -9.12
N ASN A 23 6.31 -7.50 -9.73
CA ASN A 23 6.18 -7.76 -11.16
C ASN A 23 4.96 -8.66 -11.46
N LEU A 24 4.69 -8.91 -12.75
CA LEU A 24 3.56 -9.74 -13.23
C LEU A 24 3.60 -11.21 -12.77
N SER A 25 4.73 -11.70 -12.24
CA SER A 25 4.87 -13.10 -11.85
C SER A 25 4.16 -13.43 -10.53
N HIS A 26 3.90 -12.45 -9.65
CA HIS A 26 3.38 -12.71 -8.30
C HIS A 26 1.86 -12.67 -8.17
N PRO A 27 1.15 -11.67 -8.73
CA PRO A 27 -0.30 -11.63 -8.59
C PRO A 27 -0.97 -12.85 -9.22
N ASN A 28 -2.07 -13.30 -8.61
CA ASN A 28 -2.97 -14.19 -9.33
C ASN A 28 -3.57 -13.43 -10.52
N PHE A 29 -3.17 -13.80 -11.74
CA PHE A 29 -3.51 -13.03 -12.95
C PHE A 29 -5.03 -12.98 -13.21
N LEU A 30 -5.79 -14.01 -12.82
CA LEU A 30 -7.26 -13.97 -12.93
C LEU A 30 -7.86 -12.96 -11.94
N ALA A 31 -7.33 -12.88 -10.72
CA ALA A 31 -7.72 -11.86 -9.74
C ALA A 31 -7.35 -10.46 -10.22
N PHE A 32 -6.20 -10.32 -10.88
CA PHE A 32 -5.77 -9.08 -11.55
C PHE A 32 -6.74 -8.69 -12.67
N LEU A 33 -7.13 -9.61 -13.55
CA LEU A 33 -8.10 -9.33 -14.63
C LEU A 33 -9.48 -8.91 -14.08
N ARG A 34 -9.99 -9.60 -13.06
CA ARG A 34 -11.24 -9.21 -12.37
C ARG A 34 -11.18 -7.79 -11.81
N ARG A 35 -9.99 -7.31 -11.40
CA ARG A 35 -9.78 -5.92 -10.98
C ARG A 35 -9.95 -4.95 -12.16
N PHE A 36 -9.48 -5.29 -13.36
CA PHE A 36 -9.73 -4.47 -14.56
C PHE A 36 -11.21 -4.43 -14.93
N GLU A 37 -11.93 -5.55 -14.84
CA GLU A 37 -13.38 -5.58 -15.10
C GLU A 37 -14.12 -4.57 -14.21
N SER A 38 -13.76 -4.49 -12.92
CA SER A 38 -14.35 -3.52 -12.00
C SER A 38 -14.04 -2.07 -12.40
N THR A 39 -12.80 -1.80 -12.83
CA THR A 39 -12.35 -0.47 -13.28
C THR A 39 -13.07 -0.04 -14.56
N ILE A 40 -13.22 -0.97 -15.52
CA ILE A 40 -14.01 -0.80 -16.74
C ILE A 40 -15.48 -0.54 -16.37
N SER A 41 -16.02 -1.28 -15.39
CA SER A 41 -17.39 -1.10 -14.92
C SER A 41 -17.63 0.30 -14.34
N ASP A 42 -16.70 0.84 -13.56
CA ASP A 42 -16.81 2.18 -12.99
C ASP A 42 -16.67 3.30 -14.04
N GLN A 43 -15.97 3.03 -15.14
CA GLN A 43 -15.85 3.94 -16.28
C GLN A 43 -16.86 3.62 -17.40
N LYS A 44 -17.89 2.79 -17.13
CA LYS A 44 -18.92 2.37 -18.11
C LYS A 44 -19.47 3.51 -18.93
N LEU A 45 -19.75 4.65 -18.30
CA LEU A 45 -20.32 5.81 -19.00
C LEU A 45 -19.32 6.38 -20.03
N LYS A 46 -18.03 6.50 -19.69
CA LYS A 46 -17.01 7.00 -20.61
C LYS A 46 -16.76 6.02 -21.75
N ILE A 47 -16.71 4.73 -21.44
CA ILE A 47 -16.50 3.66 -22.43
C ILE A 47 -17.71 3.54 -23.36
N PHE A 48 -18.93 3.59 -22.81
CA PHE A 48 -20.17 3.64 -23.57
C PHE A 48 -20.24 4.88 -24.44
N LEU A 49 -19.93 6.07 -23.91
CA LEU A 49 -19.93 7.31 -24.67
C LEU A 49 -18.89 7.23 -25.81
N ALA A 50 -17.68 6.76 -25.54
CA ALA A 50 -16.66 6.54 -26.56
C ALA A 50 -17.16 5.56 -27.63
N ALA A 51 -17.64 4.38 -27.25
CA ALA A 51 -18.16 3.37 -28.18
C ALA A 51 -19.31 3.92 -29.06
N ASN A 52 -20.26 4.65 -28.49
CA ASN A 52 -21.34 5.29 -29.25
C ASN A 52 -20.80 6.36 -30.20
N ILE A 53 -19.83 7.18 -29.79
CA ILE A 53 -19.23 8.18 -30.68
C ILE A 53 -18.45 7.49 -31.81
N VAL A 54 -17.76 6.36 -31.55
CA VAL A 54 -17.10 5.55 -32.58
C VAL A 54 -18.12 5.01 -33.58
N ILE A 55 -19.24 4.45 -33.09
CA ILE A 55 -20.32 3.93 -33.92
C ILE A 55 -20.96 5.04 -34.77
N VAL A 56 -21.30 6.19 -34.18
CA VAL A 56 -21.85 7.34 -34.91
C VAL A 56 -20.85 7.85 -35.95
N SER A 57 -19.56 7.92 -35.63
CA SER A 57 -18.52 8.32 -36.59
C SER A 57 -18.39 7.32 -37.74
N TYR A 58 -18.47 6.02 -37.47
CA TYR A 58 -18.46 4.99 -38.50
C TYR A 58 -19.71 5.08 -39.40
N LEU A 59 -20.90 5.29 -38.81
CA LEU A 59 -22.15 5.42 -39.57
C LEU A 59 -22.18 6.68 -40.46
N LEU A 60 -21.63 7.80 -39.99
CA LEU A 60 -21.62 9.06 -40.74
C LEU A 60 -20.55 9.11 -41.84
N PHE A 61 -19.39 8.48 -41.62
CA PHE A 61 -18.22 8.65 -42.50
C PHE A 61 -17.74 7.36 -43.18
N HIS A 62 -18.39 6.22 -42.91
CA HIS A 62 -18.12 4.88 -43.49
C HIS A 62 -16.65 4.41 -43.44
N SER A 63 -15.81 5.08 -42.64
CA SER A 63 -14.42 4.73 -42.38
C SER A 63 -14.03 5.19 -40.98
N LEU A 64 -13.30 4.36 -40.25
CA LEU A 64 -12.74 4.72 -38.95
C LEU A 64 -11.45 5.51 -39.18
N ASN A 65 -11.56 6.84 -39.28
CA ASN A 65 -10.36 7.69 -39.33
C ASN A 65 -9.62 7.59 -37.97
N PRO A 66 -8.40 7.03 -37.92
CA PRO A 66 -7.68 6.81 -36.65
C PRO A 66 -7.41 8.11 -35.90
N LYS A 67 -7.20 9.22 -36.61
CA LYS A 67 -6.97 10.55 -36.00
C LYS A 67 -8.23 11.10 -35.34
N LEU A 68 -9.40 10.87 -35.94
CA LEU A 68 -10.68 11.28 -35.37
C LEU A 68 -11.01 10.43 -34.13
N LEU A 69 -10.81 9.12 -34.22
CA LEU A 69 -10.97 8.18 -33.09
C LEU A 69 -10.07 8.55 -31.91
N ALA A 70 -8.79 8.83 -32.16
CA ALA A 70 -7.86 9.28 -31.12
C ALA A 70 -8.36 10.57 -30.43
N LYS A 71 -8.80 11.57 -31.21
CA LYS A 71 -9.39 12.81 -30.65
C LYS A 71 -10.64 12.56 -29.81
N ILE A 72 -11.50 11.64 -30.23
CA ILE A 72 -12.72 11.26 -29.48
C ILE A 72 -12.34 10.59 -28.17
N LEU A 73 -11.47 9.58 -28.21
CA LEU A 73 -11.00 8.87 -27.03
C LEU A 73 -10.31 9.82 -26.04
N ASP A 74 -9.57 10.80 -26.56
CA ASP A 74 -8.93 11.83 -25.75
C ASP A 74 -9.94 12.78 -25.08
N LYS A 75 -10.91 13.29 -25.84
CA LYS A 75 -11.96 14.18 -25.32
C LYS A 75 -12.83 13.51 -24.24
N VAL A 76 -13.05 12.20 -24.34
CA VAL A 76 -13.82 11.43 -23.36
C VAL A 76 -12.93 10.93 -22.19
N GLY A 77 -11.62 11.15 -22.25
CA GLY A 77 -10.66 10.78 -21.21
C GLY A 77 -10.33 9.28 -21.16
N VAL A 78 -10.61 8.55 -22.24
CA VAL A 78 -10.29 7.12 -22.40
C VAL A 78 -8.82 6.93 -22.74
N SER A 79 -8.20 7.85 -23.50
CA SER A 79 -6.76 7.83 -23.81
C SER A 79 -5.92 7.76 -22.54
N ARG A 80 -6.17 8.68 -21.59
CA ARG A 80 -5.45 8.77 -20.33
C ARG A 80 -5.64 7.53 -19.44
N LEU A 81 -6.82 6.89 -19.47
CA LEU A 81 -7.03 5.62 -18.78
C LEU A 81 -6.18 4.51 -19.40
N ILE A 82 -6.13 4.41 -20.72
CA ILE A 82 -5.30 3.43 -21.43
C ILE A 82 -3.82 3.65 -21.11
N ASP A 83 -3.35 4.90 -21.13
CA ASP A 83 -1.96 5.22 -20.85
C ASP A 83 -1.57 4.90 -19.41
N ARG A 84 -2.49 5.12 -18.46
CA ARG A 84 -2.34 4.68 -17.05
C ARG A 84 -2.22 3.18 -16.90
N VAL A 85 -3.07 2.42 -17.59
CA VAL A 85 -2.99 0.94 -17.60
C VAL A 85 -1.68 0.48 -18.22
N LYS A 86 -1.25 1.07 -19.34
CA LYS A 86 0.06 0.78 -19.94
C LYS A 86 1.18 1.10 -18.98
N ASN A 87 1.14 2.25 -18.30
CA ASN A 87 2.15 2.64 -17.33
C ASN A 87 2.23 1.62 -16.18
N LEU A 88 1.08 1.20 -15.63
CA LEU A 88 1.03 0.12 -14.64
C LEU A 88 1.70 -1.15 -15.16
N LEU A 89 1.33 -1.62 -16.37
CA LEU A 89 1.89 -2.84 -16.95
C LEU A 89 3.40 -2.74 -17.17
N VAL A 90 3.90 -1.61 -17.70
CA VAL A 90 5.34 -1.37 -17.86
C VAL A 90 6.07 -1.43 -16.51
N VAL A 91 5.52 -0.83 -15.46
CA VAL A 91 6.12 -0.95 -14.12
C VAL A 91 6.09 -2.40 -13.62
N MET A 92 5.05 -3.18 -13.92
CA MET A 92 4.96 -4.60 -13.55
C MET A 92 5.85 -5.52 -14.41
N GLU A 93 6.39 -5.07 -15.53
CA GLU A 93 7.35 -5.81 -16.35
C GLU A 93 8.78 -5.68 -15.80
N HIS A 94 9.07 -4.60 -15.07
CA HIS A 94 10.37 -4.36 -14.46
C HIS A 94 10.57 -5.14 -13.15
N ASP A 95 11.82 -5.48 -12.86
CA ASP A 95 12.22 -5.91 -11.52
C ASP A 95 12.10 -4.76 -10.50
N ALA A 96 11.97 -5.09 -9.22
CA ALA A 96 11.77 -4.10 -8.16
C ALA A 96 12.90 -3.05 -8.09
N GLY A 97 14.16 -3.43 -8.36
CA GLY A 97 15.30 -2.50 -8.35
C GLY A 97 15.18 -1.44 -9.44
N THR A 98 14.82 -1.87 -10.66
CA THR A 98 14.53 -0.94 -11.77
C THR A 98 13.36 -0.01 -11.42
N VAL A 99 12.30 -0.52 -10.79
CA VAL A 99 11.17 0.33 -10.35
C VAL A 99 11.63 1.41 -9.37
N PHE A 100 12.41 1.06 -8.34
CA PHE A 100 12.96 2.06 -7.40
C PHE A 100 13.82 3.11 -8.12
N GLY A 101 14.65 2.69 -9.07
CA GLY A 101 15.44 3.61 -9.90
C GLY A 101 14.60 4.56 -10.76
N LEU A 102 13.50 4.07 -11.35
CA LEU A 102 12.56 4.89 -12.11
C LEU A 102 11.84 5.92 -11.24
N LEU A 103 11.39 5.51 -10.05
CA LEU A 103 10.77 6.41 -9.07
C LEU A 103 11.75 7.50 -8.61
N GLU A 104 12.99 7.14 -8.27
CA GLU A 104 14.02 8.09 -7.84
C GLU A 104 14.34 9.07 -8.97
N LYS A 105 14.54 8.57 -10.20
CA LYS A 105 14.81 9.42 -11.37
C LYS A 105 13.68 10.42 -11.57
N GLY A 106 12.43 9.97 -11.49
CA GLY A 106 11.27 10.83 -11.58
C GLY A 106 11.32 11.92 -10.51
N LEU A 107 11.47 11.53 -9.24
CA LEU A 107 11.51 12.48 -8.11
C LEU A 107 12.58 13.54 -8.32
N ARG A 108 13.80 13.13 -8.68
CA ARG A 108 14.93 14.03 -8.96
C ARG A 108 14.67 15.04 -10.05
N GLN A 109 13.83 14.69 -11.02
CA GLN A 109 13.49 15.58 -12.13
C GLN A 109 12.38 16.58 -11.81
N GLN A 110 11.50 16.28 -10.84
CA GLN A 110 10.22 17.00 -10.69
C GLN A 110 9.96 17.56 -9.30
N LEU A 111 10.51 16.95 -8.25
CA LEU A 111 10.13 17.23 -6.86
C LEU A 111 11.31 17.32 -5.89
N TRP A 112 12.53 16.97 -6.34
CA TRP A 112 13.74 16.99 -5.51
C TRP A 112 14.60 18.20 -5.88
N GLU A 113 14.63 19.20 -5.02
CA GLU A 113 15.33 20.47 -5.24
C GLU A 113 16.35 20.66 -4.11
N ASP A 114 17.54 21.19 -4.41
CA ASP A 114 18.64 21.40 -3.45
C ASP A 114 18.98 20.16 -2.62
N GLY A 115 18.83 18.98 -3.23
CA GLY A 115 19.13 17.70 -2.59
C GLY A 115 18.06 17.20 -1.62
N ARG A 116 16.87 17.81 -1.59
CA ARG A 116 15.79 17.48 -0.62
C ARG A 116 14.41 17.48 -1.28
N PHE A 117 13.45 16.77 -0.68
CA PHE A 117 12.03 16.99 -0.96
C PHE A 117 11.49 18.06 -0.01
N THR A 118 10.74 19.03 -0.52
CA THR A 118 10.27 20.18 0.28
C THR A 118 8.76 20.35 0.21
N ILE A 119 8.12 20.54 1.36
CA ILE A 119 6.73 20.98 1.50
C ILE A 119 6.74 22.29 2.28
N GLU A 120 6.64 23.42 1.58
CA GLU A 120 6.76 24.76 2.16
C GLU A 120 8.05 24.91 3.00
N ASN A 121 7.94 25.01 4.33
CA ASN A 121 9.05 25.18 5.26
C ASN A 121 9.61 23.85 5.83
N PHE A 122 9.07 22.70 5.43
CA PHE A 122 9.56 21.39 5.85
C PHE A 122 10.40 20.75 4.76
N HIS A 123 11.59 20.28 5.13
CA HIS A 123 12.54 19.65 4.24
C HIS A 123 12.80 18.22 4.66
N TYR A 124 12.85 17.32 3.68
CA TYR A 124 13.02 15.88 3.87
C TYR A 124 14.25 15.38 3.11
N ASP A 125 15.18 14.74 3.82
CA ASP A 125 16.44 14.24 3.27
C ASP A 125 16.26 12.86 2.61
N LYS A 126 15.23 12.12 3.04
CA LYS A 126 14.92 10.76 2.56
C LYS A 126 13.41 10.57 2.42
N ILE A 127 13.05 9.65 1.53
CA ILE A 127 11.70 9.08 1.46
C ILE A 127 11.76 7.61 1.89
N ILE A 128 10.98 7.25 2.90
CA ILE A 128 10.88 5.89 3.40
C ILE A 128 9.71 5.20 2.69
N LEU A 129 10.00 4.14 1.96
CA LEU A 129 8.99 3.32 1.30
C LEU A 129 8.76 2.07 2.14
N THR A 130 7.49 1.71 2.38
CA THR A 130 7.15 0.40 2.97
C THR A 130 6.37 -0.47 1.99
N PRO A 131 7.04 -1.20 1.08
CA PRO A 131 6.37 -2.14 0.20
C PRO A 131 5.60 -3.20 1.00
N LEU A 132 4.28 -3.23 0.82
CA LEU A 132 3.37 -4.15 1.47
C LEU A 132 3.19 -5.39 0.58
N MET A 133 3.83 -6.49 0.95
CA MET A 133 3.70 -7.75 0.21
C MET A 133 2.32 -8.39 0.42
N MET A 134 1.87 -9.14 -0.58
CA MET A 134 0.55 -9.76 -0.61
C MET A 134 0.69 -11.26 -0.82
N ASP A 135 0.19 -12.03 0.14
CA ASP A 135 0.24 -13.49 0.09
C ASP A 135 -0.88 -14.07 -0.80
N PHE A 136 -0.56 -14.22 -2.09
CA PHE A 136 -1.42 -14.81 -3.11
C PHE A 136 -1.48 -16.35 -3.07
N GLY A 137 -0.86 -17.00 -2.08
CA GLY A 137 -0.74 -18.47 -1.99
C GLY A 137 -2.02 -19.23 -1.67
N TYR A 138 -3.20 -18.61 -1.84
CA TYR A 138 -4.47 -19.19 -1.45
C TYR A 138 -4.82 -20.42 -2.29
N LYS A 139 -4.96 -21.54 -1.59
CA LYS A 139 -5.01 -22.88 -2.20
C LYS A 139 -6.39 -23.28 -2.72
N ASN A 140 -7.44 -22.49 -2.47
CA ASN A 140 -8.82 -22.86 -2.81
C ASN A 140 -9.39 -22.11 -4.03
N MET A 141 -8.53 -21.46 -4.83
CA MET A 141 -8.96 -20.86 -6.09
C MET A 141 -9.03 -21.91 -7.19
N THR A 142 -10.20 -22.50 -7.42
CA THR A 142 -10.49 -23.25 -8.65
C THR A 142 -11.69 -22.64 -9.34
N ASP A 143 -11.66 -22.62 -10.67
CA ASP A 143 -12.86 -22.38 -11.48
C ASP A 143 -13.15 -23.65 -12.27
N PRO A 144 -14.09 -24.50 -11.79
CA PRO A 144 -14.42 -25.75 -12.46
C PRO A 144 -14.93 -25.57 -13.90
N ALA A 145 -15.38 -24.36 -14.26
CA ALA A 145 -15.82 -24.05 -15.63
C ALA A 145 -14.65 -23.81 -16.60
N LEU A 146 -13.41 -23.66 -16.11
CA LEU A 146 -12.23 -23.44 -16.93
C LEU A 146 -11.35 -24.69 -16.98
N ALA A 147 -11.06 -25.16 -18.19
CA ALA A 147 -10.35 -26.42 -18.44
C ALA A 147 -9.00 -26.57 -17.72
N TYR A 148 -8.27 -25.46 -17.51
CA TYR A 148 -6.93 -25.45 -16.88
C TYR A 148 -6.91 -24.77 -15.50
N ASN A 149 -8.08 -24.50 -14.91
CA ASN A 149 -8.22 -23.95 -13.54
C ASN A 149 -8.86 -24.97 -12.59
N SER A 150 -8.76 -26.26 -12.94
CA SER A 150 -9.10 -27.38 -12.07
C SER A 150 -8.04 -27.58 -10.97
N ILE A 151 -6.81 -27.10 -11.19
CA ILE A 151 -5.74 -27.03 -10.20
C ILE A 151 -5.51 -25.55 -9.82
N PRO A 152 -5.53 -25.20 -8.52
CA PRO A 152 -5.28 -23.84 -8.07
C PRO A 152 -3.88 -23.35 -8.43
N VAL A 153 -3.79 -22.14 -8.99
CA VAL A 153 -2.52 -21.46 -9.24
C VAL A 153 -1.83 -21.17 -7.90
N GLN A 154 -0.66 -21.76 -7.69
CA GLN A 154 0.16 -21.52 -6.51
C GLN A 154 1.10 -20.32 -6.75
N LYS A 155 1.02 -19.31 -5.89
CA LYS A 155 1.91 -18.14 -5.88
C LYS A 155 2.50 -17.97 -4.48
N PRO A 156 3.54 -18.74 -4.13
CA PRO A 156 4.07 -18.70 -2.78
C PRO A 156 4.75 -17.35 -2.52
N ILE A 157 4.58 -16.81 -1.32
CA ILE A 157 5.10 -15.49 -0.93
C ILE A 157 6.62 -15.37 -1.04
N VAL A 158 7.34 -16.50 -0.93
CA VAL A 158 8.81 -16.58 -1.03
C VAL A 158 9.34 -15.93 -2.31
N GLU A 159 8.70 -16.13 -3.46
CA GLU A 159 9.16 -15.55 -4.72
C GLU A 159 9.05 -14.03 -4.71
N GLN A 160 7.99 -13.48 -4.10
CA GLN A 160 7.82 -12.04 -3.95
C GLN A 160 8.86 -11.45 -2.98
N VAL A 161 9.19 -12.19 -1.91
CA VAL A 161 10.26 -11.81 -0.96
C VAL A 161 11.62 -11.76 -1.68
N LEU A 162 11.96 -12.82 -2.43
CA LEU A 162 13.22 -12.91 -3.18
C LEU A 162 13.34 -11.76 -4.19
N ASP A 163 12.31 -11.53 -5.02
CA ASP A 163 12.34 -10.48 -6.04
C ASP A 163 12.45 -9.08 -5.42
N LEU A 164 11.72 -8.81 -4.34
CA LEU A 164 11.77 -7.51 -3.67
C LEU A 164 13.15 -7.26 -3.05
N PHE A 165 13.71 -8.20 -2.28
CA PHE A 165 15.01 -7.99 -1.63
C PHE A 165 16.18 -8.02 -2.61
N ASN A 166 16.12 -8.80 -3.69
CA ASN A 166 17.06 -8.68 -4.80
C ASN A 166 16.95 -7.31 -5.45
N GLY A 167 15.74 -6.77 -5.64
CA GLY A 167 15.53 -5.42 -6.14
C GLY A 167 16.09 -4.33 -5.21
N ILE A 168 15.88 -4.46 -3.90
CA ILE A 168 16.47 -3.55 -2.90
C ILE A 168 17.99 -3.62 -2.99
N ARG A 169 18.60 -4.81 -2.99
CA ARG A 169 20.04 -4.98 -3.18
C ARG A 169 20.54 -4.31 -4.46
N ASN A 170 19.85 -4.53 -5.58
CA ASN A 170 20.24 -3.95 -6.87
C ASN A 170 20.08 -2.42 -6.92
N TYR A 171 19.17 -1.87 -6.10
CA TYR A 171 19.02 -0.43 -5.93
C TYR A 171 20.16 0.17 -5.08
N TYR A 172 20.81 -0.62 -4.21
CA TYR A 172 22.01 -0.25 -3.44
C TYR A 172 23.27 -1.00 -3.89
N PRO A 173 23.71 -0.89 -5.16
CA PRO A 173 24.93 -1.55 -5.59
C PRO A 173 26.15 -0.88 -4.94
N ALA A 174 27.12 -1.69 -4.51
CA ALA A 174 28.42 -1.27 -3.96
C ALA A 174 28.42 -0.52 -2.60
N GLY A 175 27.37 -0.64 -1.78
CA GLY A 175 27.37 -0.08 -0.41
C GLY A 175 27.23 1.45 -0.34
N GLU A 176 26.93 2.11 -1.45
CA GLU A 176 26.67 3.54 -1.52
C GLU A 176 25.23 3.87 -1.07
N THR A 177 25.01 3.99 0.25
CA THR A 177 23.72 4.43 0.82
C THR A 177 23.56 5.96 0.82
N GLY A 178 24.68 6.69 0.77
CA GLY A 178 24.72 8.15 0.93
C GLY A 178 24.06 8.95 -0.21
N GLY A 179 23.86 8.35 -1.38
CA GLY A 179 23.30 9.02 -2.55
C GLY A 179 21.82 8.75 -2.82
N ARG A 180 21.24 7.67 -2.27
CA ARG A 180 19.87 7.24 -2.62
C ARG A 180 18.81 8.09 -1.94
N VAL A 181 17.71 8.37 -2.65
CA VAL A 181 16.57 9.11 -2.09
C VAL A 181 15.75 8.22 -1.15
N PHE A 182 15.59 6.95 -1.52
CA PHE A 182 14.75 6.04 -0.75
C PHE A 182 15.52 5.34 0.36
N GLU A 183 14.85 5.07 1.48
CA GLU A 183 15.09 3.90 2.35
C GLU A 183 13.89 2.97 2.19
N ILE A 184 14.10 1.65 2.18
CA ILE A 184 13.05 0.70 1.78
C ILE A 184 12.87 -0.33 2.89
N TYR A 185 11.72 -0.30 3.54
CA TYR A 185 11.40 -1.09 4.72
C TYR A 185 10.16 -1.97 4.48
N PRO A 186 10.31 -3.16 3.86
CA PRO A 186 9.20 -4.00 3.46
C PRO A 186 8.38 -4.57 4.62
N PHE A 187 7.09 -4.82 4.37
CA PHE A 187 6.20 -5.58 5.25
C PHE A 187 6.00 -6.98 4.70
N LEU A 188 6.17 -8.01 5.54
CA LEU A 188 5.91 -9.40 5.16
C LEU A 188 4.40 -9.63 5.00
N GLY A 189 3.98 -10.15 3.84
CA GLY A 189 2.61 -10.60 3.62
C GLY A 189 2.37 -11.93 4.32
N ILE A 190 1.40 -12.01 5.24
CA ILE A 190 0.99 -13.27 5.87
C ILE A 190 -0.51 -13.46 5.70
N ASN A 191 -0.89 -14.60 5.10
CA ASN A 191 -2.24 -15.12 5.19
C ASN A 191 -2.23 -16.46 5.94
N THR A 192 -2.77 -16.47 7.16
CA THR A 192 -2.75 -17.65 8.04
C THR A 192 -3.47 -18.86 7.43
N ALA A 193 -4.42 -18.64 6.52
CA ALA A 193 -5.12 -19.72 5.82
C ALA A 193 -4.19 -20.54 4.91
N ASN A 194 -3.03 -19.99 4.51
CA ASN A 194 -2.10 -20.66 3.61
C ASN A 194 -1.15 -21.64 4.33
N TYR A 195 -1.05 -21.56 5.66
CA TYR A 195 -0.06 -22.26 6.47
C TYR A 195 -0.68 -23.01 7.64
N ASP A 196 0.01 -24.03 8.15
CA ASP A 196 -0.30 -24.58 9.46
C ASP A 196 0.25 -23.69 10.59
N LEU A 197 -0.17 -23.97 11.82
CA LEU A 197 0.23 -23.20 13.01
C LEU A 197 1.75 -23.21 13.24
N SER A 198 2.40 -24.36 13.01
CA SER A 198 3.84 -24.53 13.23
C SER A 198 4.66 -23.69 12.26
N LYS A 199 4.22 -23.62 11.00
CA LYS A 199 4.86 -22.82 9.96
C LYS A 199 4.72 -21.33 10.24
N ILE A 200 3.56 -20.88 10.74
CA ILE A 200 3.37 -19.48 11.17
C ILE A 200 4.34 -19.13 12.30
N GLY A 201 4.40 -19.95 13.35
CA GLY A 201 5.35 -19.76 14.44
C GLY A 201 6.81 -19.71 13.95
N THR A 202 7.18 -20.63 13.05
CA THR A 202 8.54 -20.67 12.46
C THR A 202 8.87 -19.40 11.67
N MET A 203 7.92 -18.88 10.88
CA MET A 203 8.13 -17.63 10.13
C MET A 203 8.28 -16.42 11.06
N LEU A 204 7.44 -16.34 12.11
CA LEU A 204 7.52 -15.27 13.11
C LEU A 204 8.86 -15.31 13.85
N GLU A 205 9.30 -16.48 14.29
CA GLU A 205 10.60 -16.65 14.94
C GLU A 205 11.77 -16.29 14.02
N LYS A 206 11.78 -16.79 12.78
CA LYS A 206 12.86 -16.52 11.82
C LYS A 206 13.01 -15.01 11.54
N TYR A 207 11.90 -14.33 11.27
CA TYR A 207 11.91 -12.97 10.75
C TYR A 207 11.72 -11.88 11.81
N PHE A 208 11.26 -12.22 13.01
CA PHE A 208 10.90 -11.23 14.03
C PHE A 208 11.35 -11.54 15.47
N SER A 209 12.02 -12.66 15.74
CA SER A 209 12.52 -12.96 17.09
C SER A 209 13.44 -11.87 17.65
N GLY A 210 14.33 -11.32 16.82
CA GLY A 210 15.22 -10.20 17.13
C GLY A 210 14.67 -8.82 16.77
N TYR A 211 13.38 -8.71 16.42
CA TYR A 211 12.78 -7.43 16.02
C TYR A 211 12.68 -6.47 17.20
N ARG A 212 13.37 -5.33 17.09
CA ARG A 212 13.27 -4.22 18.05
C ARG A 212 12.44 -3.05 17.54
N GLY A 213 12.17 -2.99 16.23
CA GLY A 213 11.42 -1.92 15.58
C GLY A 213 12.09 -0.54 15.71
N THR A 214 13.41 -0.50 15.45
CA THR A 214 14.19 0.74 15.39
C THR A 214 14.57 1.05 13.93
N PRO A 215 14.68 2.34 13.54
CA PRO A 215 15.16 2.71 12.21
C PRO A 215 16.57 2.18 11.91
N GLU A 216 17.45 2.18 12.89
CA GLU A 216 18.87 1.80 12.74
C GLU A 216 19.00 0.33 12.36
N ASP A 217 18.23 -0.56 13.00
CA ASP A 217 18.22 -1.99 12.70
C ASP A 217 17.83 -2.29 11.25
N LEU A 218 16.81 -1.58 10.75
CA LEU A 218 16.36 -1.77 9.37
C LEU A 218 17.36 -1.16 8.38
N ALA A 219 17.88 0.03 8.68
CA ALA A 219 18.87 0.72 7.87
C ALA A 219 20.15 -0.11 7.73
N GLU A 220 20.58 -0.78 8.80
CA GLU A 220 21.73 -1.68 8.79
C GLU A 220 21.57 -2.85 7.82
N ASN A 221 20.35 -3.34 7.58
CA ASN A 221 20.09 -4.46 6.66
C ASN A 221 19.78 -4.04 5.22
N LEU A 222 19.66 -2.73 4.94
CA LEU A 222 19.37 -2.23 3.60
C LEU A 222 20.40 -2.72 2.58
N GLY A 223 19.91 -3.42 1.55
CA GLY A 223 20.73 -3.93 0.45
C GLY A 223 21.67 -5.10 0.80
N LYS A 224 21.64 -5.63 2.04
CA LYS A 224 22.53 -6.72 2.47
C LYS A 224 22.05 -8.13 2.11
N PHE A 225 20.85 -8.26 1.55
CA PHE A 225 20.34 -9.56 1.11
C PHE A 225 21.30 -10.18 0.09
N ASN A 226 21.71 -11.44 0.25
CA ASN A 226 22.68 -12.07 -0.64
C ASN A 226 22.04 -12.94 -1.74
N GLY A 227 20.72 -13.13 -1.71
CA GLY A 227 19.99 -13.99 -2.64
C GLY A 227 19.45 -15.26 -2.02
N ASP A 228 19.89 -15.62 -0.80
CA ASP A 228 19.42 -16.81 -0.08
C ASP A 228 18.38 -16.44 0.99
N ILE A 229 17.15 -16.91 0.82
CA ILE A 229 16.08 -16.68 1.81
C ILE A 229 16.37 -17.36 3.16
N GLU A 230 17.20 -18.40 3.19
CA GLU A 230 17.56 -19.05 4.46
C GLU A 230 18.43 -18.16 5.35
N GLU A 231 19.17 -17.23 4.77
CA GLU A 231 19.96 -16.24 5.49
C GLU A 231 19.17 -14.97 5.86
N LEU A 232 17.92 -14.84 5.36
CA LEU A 232 17.06 -13.72 5.71
C LEU A 232 16.51 -13.90 7.13
N GLY A 233 16.99 -13.07 8.06
CA GLY A 233 16.67 -13.14 9.48
C GLY A 233 15.81 -11.97 9.98
N SER A 234 15.97 -11.65 11.26
CA SER A 234 15.30 -10.52 11.89
C SER A 234 15.74 -9.17 11.32
N ASN A 235 14.87 -8.16 11.44
CA ASN A 235 15.13 -6.77 11.03
C ASN A 235 15.33 -6.55 9.51
N PHE A 236 14.89 -7.49 8.67
CA PHE A 236 14.71 -7.26 7.23
C PHE A 236 13.31 -6.72 6.89
N PHE A 237 12.31 -7.06 7.72
CA PHE A 237 10.95 -6.56 7.59
C PHE A 237 10.65 -5.57 8.70
N SER A 238 9.96 -4.48 8.36
CA SER A 238 9.52 -3.47 9.30
C SER A 238 8.14 -3.74 9.90
N GLY A 239 7.38 -4.68 9.33
CA GLY A 239 6.04 -5.00 9.77
C GLY A 239 5.41 -6.17 9.02
N ILE A 240 4.12 -6.39 9.27
CA ILE A 240 3.32 -7.47 8.65
C ILE A 240 2.12 -6.88 7.92
N LYS A 241 1.90 -7.33 6.68
CA LYS A 241 0.69 -7.03 5.91
C LYS A 241 -0.23 -8.24 5.95
N VAL A 242 -1.49 -8.00 6.30
CA VAL A 242 -2.57 -8.95 6.10
C VAL A 242 -3.56 -8.39 5.08
N TYR A 243 -4.11 -9.27 4.24
CA TYR A 243 -4.93 -8.84 3.12
C TYR A 243 -6.25 -9.64 3.08
N PRO A 244 -7.31 -9.14 3.72
CA PRO A 244 -8.56 -9.88 3.86
C PRO A 244 -9.21 -10.37 2.55
N PRO A 245 -9.26 -9.59 1.46
CA PRO A 245 -9.81 -10.11 0.19
C PRO A 245 -8.98 -11.22 -0.48
N LEU A 246 -7.80 -11.55 0.05
CA LEU A 246 -7.02 -12.74 -0.30
C LEU A 246 -7.34 -13.95 0.58
N GLY A 247 -8.42 -13.90 1.38
CA GLY A 247 -8.89 -15.01 2.21
C GLY A 247 -8.43 -14.98 3.66
N PHE A 248 -7.79 -13.90 4.09
CA PHE A 248 -7.47 -13.69 5.51
C PHE A 248 -8.73 -13.21 6.25
N ASP A 249 -9.35 -14.05 7.06
CA ASP A 249 -10.39 -13.62 8.00
C ASP A 249 -9.70 -13.06 9.26
N PRO A 250 -9.87 -11.77 9.62
CA PRO A 250 -9.25 -11.24 10.83
C PRO A 250 -9.75 -11.90 12.11
N TRP A 251 -10.96 -12.47 12.07
CA TRP A 251 -11.54 -13.13 13.22
C TRP A 251 -12.35 -14.39 12.81
N PRO A 252 -11.73 -15.52 12.44
CA PRO A 252 -12.38 -16.73 11.94
C PRO A 252 -13.13 -17.56 13.00
N GLU A 253 -14.37 -17.96 12.72
CA GLU A 253 -15.16 -18.76 13.68
C GLU A 253 -14.61 -20.19 13.88
N GLN A 254 -13.86 -20.72 12.90
CA GLN A 254 -13.21 -22.03 13.02
C GLN A 254 -12.05 -21.97 14.03
N LYS A 255 -12.09 -22.84 15.05
CA LYS A 255 -11.15 -22.82 16.18
C LYS A 255 -9.68 -23.03 15.79
N GLU A 256 -9.37 -23.82 14.78
CA GLU A 256 -7.98 -24.04 14.38
C GLU A 256 -7.42 -22.83 13.63
N GLU A 257 -8.17 -22.25 12.70
CA GLU A 257 -7.77 -20.99 12.05
C GLU A 257 -7.74 -19.81 13.05
N ARG A 258 -8.63 -19.82 14.05
CA ARG A 258 -8.63 -18.86 15.17
C ARG A 258 -7.29 -18.82 15.89
N LYS A 259 -6.75 -19.98 16.26
CA LYS A 259 -5.46 -20.07 16.97
C LYS A 259 -4.32 -19.47 16.15
N LYS A 260 -4.36 -19.63 14.82
CA LYS A 260 -3.33 -19.10 13.93
C LYS A 260 -3.32 -17.57 13.90
N VAL A 261 -4.49 -16.94 13.76
CA VAL A 261 -4.57 -15.48 13.78
C VAL A 261 -4.27 -14.92 15.18
N GLU A 262 -4.68 -15.62 16.23
CA GLU A 262 -4.36 -15.22 17.61
C GLU A 262 -2.86 -15.28 17.88
N LEU A 263 -2.16 -16.32 17.43
CA LEU A 263 -0.70 -16.40 17.51
C LEU A 263 -0.03 -15.21 16.81
N LEU A 264 -0.49 -14.87 15.60
CA LEU A 264 0.02 -13.71 14.87
C LEU A 264 -0.19 -12.40 15.65
N TYR A 265 -1.40 -12.15 16.16
CA TYR A 265 -1.71 -10.93 16.89
C TYR A 265 -0.99 -10.84 18.23
N GLU A 266 -0.86 -11.94 18.96
CA GLU A 266 -0.11 -12.01 20.21
C GLU A 266 1.36 -11.66 19.96
N TYR A 267 1.98 -12.26 18.94
CA TYR A 267 3.37 -11.97 18.57
C TYR A 267 3.55 -10.50 18.20
N CYS A 268 2.68 -9.96 17.33
CA CYS A 268 2.72 -8.55 16.93
C CYS A 268 2.51 -7.61 18.12
N THR A 269 1.64 -7.96 19.06
CA THR A 269 1.37 -7.14 20.25
C THR A 269 2.59 -7.12 21.17
N VAL A 270 3.17 -8.28 21.47
CA VAL A 270 4.33 -8.41 22.39
C VAL A 270 5.58 -7.75 21.83
N LYS A 271 5.83 -7.87 20.53
CA LYS A 271 7.00 -7.27 19.86
C LYS A 271 6.72 -5.86 19.30
N HIS A 272 5.48 -5.38 19.46
CA HIS A 272 4.92 -4.18 18.81
C HIS A 272 5.24 -4.08 17.31
N ILE A 273 5.14 -5.20 16.59
CA ILE A 273 5.32 -5.24 15.14
C ILE A 273 4.10 -4.55 14.50
N PRO A 274 4.30 -3.50 13.68
CA PRO A 274 3.19 -2.83 13.03
C PRO A 274 2.52 -3.75 12.02
N LEU A 275 1.20 -3.81 12.10
CA LEU A 275 0.36 -4.57 11.18
C LEU A 275 -0.39 -3.61 10.25
N THR A 276 -0.33 -3.81 8.95
CA THR A 276 -1.18 -3.07 8.00
C THR A 276 -2.24 -4.03 7.46
N THR A 277 -3.50 -3.61 7.46
CA THR A 277 -4.62 -4.40 6.92
C THR A 277 -5.31 -3.70 5.77
N HIS A 278 -5.77 -4.46 4.78
CA HIS A 278 -6.66 -3.94 3.74
C HIS A 278 -8.11 -3.88 4.24
N CYS A 279 -8.71 -2.69 4.23
CA CYS A 279 -10.06 -2.47 4.78
C CYS A 279 -11.02 -1.78 3.79
N SER A 280 -10.78 -1.92 2.47
CA SER A 280 -11.65 -1.40 1.42
C SER A 280 -12.29 -2.51 0.58
N ASN A 281 -13.34 -2.19 -0.19
CA ASN A 281 -13.90 -3.11 -1.20
C ASN A 281 -13.12 -3.11 -2.52
N GLY A 282 -12.06 -2.32 -2.63
CA GLY A 282 -11.18 -2.33 -3.77
C GLY A 282 -10.09 -3.40 -3.66
N GLY A 283 -9.19 -3.36 -4.65
CA GLY A 283 -7.97 -4.15 -4.70
C GLY A 283 -8.15 -5.55 -5.29
N TYR A 284 -7.09 -6.36 -5.15
CA TYR A 284 -7.12 -7.77 -5.57
C TYR A 284 -8.11 -8.54 -4.72
N ARG A 285 -8.85 -9.47 -5.32
CA ARG A 285 -9.80 -10.31 -4.59
C ARG A 285 -9.84 -11.70 -5.18
N ILE A 286 -9.78 -12.69 -4.31
CA ILE A 286 -9.86 -14.10 -4.70
C ILE A 286 -11.04 -14.83 -4.05
N VAL A 287 -11.46 -14.39 -2.87
CA VAL A 287 -12.70 -14.87 -2.25
C VAL A 287 -13.91 -14.23 -2.90
N ASP A 288 -15.09 -14.79 -2.67
CA ASP A 288 -16.33 -14.18 -3.16
C ASP A 288 -16.58 -12.81 -2.50
N ARG A 289 -17.52 -12.04 -3.07
CA ARG A 289 -17.80 -10.68 -2.60
C ARG A 289 -18.32 -10.64 -1.17
N THR A 290 -19.12 -11.61 -0.75
CA THR A 290 -19.70 -11.66 0.59
C THR A 290 -18.60 -11.87 1.60
N SER A 291 -17.73 -12.85 1.37
CA SER A 291 -16.55 -13.10 2.22
C SER A 291 -15.60 -11.91 2.24
N ALA A 292 -15.32 -11.26 1.09
CA ALA A 292 -14.46 -10.08 1.05
C ALA A 292 -15.04 -8.90 1.84
N ASP A 293 -16.34 -8.62 1.71
CA ASP A 293 -17.02 -7.60 2.51
C ASP A 293 -16.91 -7.99 4.00
N GLU A 294 -17.23 -9.22 4.38
CA GLU A 294 -17.16 -9.67 5.77
C GLU A 294 -15.75 -9.56 6.37
N PHE A 295 -14.71 -10.06 5.69
CA PHE A 295 -13.35 -10.08 6.21
C PHE A 295 -12.73 -8.67 6.26
N THR A 296 -13.16 -7.75 5.40
CA THR A 296 -12.73 -6.35 5.47
C THR A 296 -13.49 -5.54 6.52
N SER A 297 -14.50 -6.11 7.19
CA SER A 297 -15.38 -5.40 8.12
C SER A 297 -14.67 -4.90 9.38
N PRO A 298 -14.89 -3.63 9.80
CA PRO A 298 -14.43 -3.10 11.08
C PRO A 298 -14.96 -3.93 12.25
N ALA A 299 -16.13 -4.56 12.11
CA ALA A 299 -16.70 -5.45 13.13
C ALA A 299 -15.81 -6.67 13.42
N ARG A 300 -15.11 -7.22 12.42
CA ARG A 300 -14.13 -8.31 12.63
C ARG A 300 -12.95 -7.78 13.44
N TRP A 301 -12.40 -6.63 13.06
CA TRP A 301 -11.28 -6.00 13.75
C TRP A 301 -11.62 -5.47 15.15
N LYS A 302 -12.86 -5.07 15.40
CA LYS A 302 -13.34 -4.71 16.75
C LYS A 302 -13.19 -5.88 17.72
N LYS A 303 -13.45 -7.12 17.27
CA LYS A 303 -13.23 -8.32 18.09
C LYS A 303 -11.74 -8.55 18.36
N VAL A 304 -10.89 -8.37 17.35
CA VAL A 304 -9.41 -8.43 17.48
C VAL A 304 -8.93 -7.43 18.52
N LEU A 305 -9.23 -6.14 18.35
CA LEU A 305 -8.76 -5.07 19.22
C LEU A 305 -9.31 -5.17 20.65
N LYS A 306 -10.51 -5.72 20.83
CA LYS A 306 -11.03 -6.03 22.17
C LYS A 306 -10.17 -7.08 22.89
N ARG A 307 -9.61 -8.05 22.16
CA ARG A 307 -8.74 -9.11 22.71
C ARG A 307 -7.29 -8.67 22.82
N PHE A 308 -6.80 -7.90 21.86
CA PHE A 308 -5.42 -7.43 21.72
C PHE A 308 -5.39 -5.89 21.63
N PRO A 309 -5.69 -5.17 22.72
CA PRO A 309 -5.81 -3.71 22.70
C PRO A 309 -4.48 -2.99 22.42
N GLY A 310 -3.35 -3.66 22.66
CA GLY A 310 -2.01 -3.16 22.34
C GLY A 310 -1.56 -3.40 20.89
N LEU A 311 -2.39 -4.06 20.06
CA LEU A 311 -2.03 -4.34 18.67
C LEU A 311 -1.87 -3.03 17.89
N LYS A 312 -0.69 -2.81 17.33
CA LYS A 312 -0.37 -1.67 16.47
C LYS A 312 -0.84 -1.95 15.06
N ILE A 313 -1.89 -1.27 14.60
CA ILE A 313 -2.54 -1.57 13.33
C ILE A 313 -2.84 -0.32 12.50
N ASN A 314 -2.58 -0.40 11.20
CA ASN A 314 -2.98 0.57 10.19
C ASN A 314 -4.09 0.02 9.28
N PHE A 315 -5.21 0.74 9.20
CA PHE A 315 -6.31 0.45 8.29
C PHE A 315 -6.13 1.16 6.94
N GLY A 316 -5.77 0.38 5.92
CA GLY A 316 -5.58 0.88 4.57
C GLY A 316 -6.81 1.60 4.00
N HIS A 317 -6.57 2.71 3.32
CA HIS A 317 -7.57 3.55 2.65
C HIS A 317 -8.62 4.19 3.58
N LEU A 318 -8.39 4.22 4.90
CA LEU A 318 -9.32 4.69 5.93
C LEU A 318 -10.71 4.02 5.81
N GLY A 319 -10.75 2.71 5.52
CA GLY A 319 -11.99 1.95 5.48
C GLY A 319 -12.93 2.29 4.31
N ASN A 320 -12.39 2.73 3.17
CA ASN A 320 -13.23 3.18 2.05
C ASN A 320 -14.07 2.04 1.44
N GLN A 321 -15.39 2.10 1.60
CA GLN A 321 -16.34 1.14 1.02
C GLN A 321 -17.25 1.77 -0.05
N GLY A 322 -16.80 2.85 -0.69
CA GLY A 322 -17.61 3.57 -1.68
C GLY A 322 -18.80 4.27 -1.03
N ARG A 323 -20.02 3.74 -1.22
CA ARG A 323 -21.26 4.39 -0.73
C ARG A 323 -21.55 4.14 0.76
N LYS A 324 -20.93 3.12 1.38
CA LYS A 324 -21.17 2.77 2.80
C LYS A 324 -20.35 3.67 3.73
N ARG A 325 -20.87 4.88 4.02
CA ARG A 325 -20.20 5.87 4.89
C ARG A 325 -20.00 5.38 6.33
N GLU A 326 -20.92 4.55 6.82
CA GLU A 326 -20.89 3.94 8.16
C GLU A 326 -19.60 3.16 8.42
N TRP A 327 -19.05 2.51 7.40
CA TRP A 327 -17.82 1.74 7.50
C TRP A 327 -16.61 2.57 7.91
N GLY A 328 -16.44 3.74 7.29
CA GLY A 328 -15.39 4.68 7.66
C GLY A 328 -15.59 5.22 9.08
N GLN A 329 -16.85 5.45 9.48
CA GLN A 329 -17.17 5.90 10.84
C GLN A 329 -16.82 4.84 11.89
N GLU A 330 -17.03 3.56 11.60
CA GLU A 330 -16.60 2.47 12.49
C GLU A 330 -15.07 2.41 12.62
N ILE A 331 -14.32 2.60 11.54
CA ILE A 331 -12.85 2.71 11.61
C ILE A 331 -12.43 3.90 12.47
N PHE A 332 -13.07 5.06 12.32
CA PHE A 332 -12.79 6.22 13.15
C PHE A 332 -13.13 5.98 14.63
N ALA A 333 -14.20 5.22 14.92
CA ALA A 333 -14.51 4.82 16.29
C ALA A 333 -13.44 3.86 16.88
N LEU A 334 -12.86 2.97 16.06
CA LEU A 334 -11.71 2.16 16.48
C LEU A 334 -10.45 3.02 16.71
N MET A 335 -10.20 3.99 15.81
CA MET A 335 -9.11 4.95 15.96
C MET A 335 -9.29 5.86 17.18
N GLU A 336 -10.52 6.14 17.62
CA GLU A 336 -10.76 6.90 18.87
C GLU A 336 -10.58 6.02 20.11
N GLY A 337 -11.10 4.79 20.07
CA GLY A 337 -11.19 3.91 21.23
C GLY A 337 -9.93 3.12 21.59
N TYR A 338 -8.97 2.98 20.68
CA TYR A 338 -7.74 2.21 20.89
C TYR A 338 -6.49 3.05 20.62
N GLU A 339 -5.43 2.81 21.39
CA GLU A 339 -4.24 3.68 21.38
C GLU A 339 -3.40 3.57 20.10
N HIS A 340 -3.24 2.36 19.58
CA HIS A 340 -2.31 2.06 18.50
C HIS A 340 -3.01 1.76 17.17
N VAL A 341 -4.14 2.43 16.92
CA VAL A 341 -4.96 2.23 15.70
C VAL A 341 -4.85 3.43 14.77
N TYR A 342 -4.31 3.19 13.58
CA TYR A 342 -3.99 4.16 12.55
C TYR A 342 -4.81 3.92 11.28
N GLY A 343 -4.78 4.88 10.35
CA GLY A 343 -5.33 4.69 9.02
C GLY A 343 -4.63 5.55 7.98
N ASP A 344 -4.35 4.97 6.82
CA ASP A 344 -3.74 5.68 5.70
C ASP A 344 -4.77 6.07 4.62
N PHE A 345 -4.53 7.18 3.92
CA PHE A 345 -5.38 7.60 2.81
C PHE A 345 -4.93 7.09 1.44
N SER A 346 -4.19 5.98 1.40
CA SER A 346 -3.68 5.41 0.16
C SER A 346 -4.79 5.11 -0.84
N CYS A 347 -4.49 5.17 -2.14
CA CYS A 347 -5.45 5.03 -3.23
C CYS A 347 -6.63 6.04 -3.21
N ARG A 348 -6.55 7.13 -2.43
CA ARG A 348 -7.62 8.16 -2.35
C ARG A 348 -7.12 9.57 -2.59
N GLY A 349 -5.87 9.86 -2.20
CA GLY A 349 -5.22 11.17 -2.29
C GLY A 349 -4.89 11.69 -3.70
N PHE A 350 -5.63 11.25 -4.74
CA PHE A 350 -5.35 11.55 -6.14
C PHE A 350 -6.07 12.81 -6.67
N ASN A 351 -6.78 13.58 -5.82
CA ASN A 351 -7.32 14.89 -6.16
C ASN A 351 -7.73 15.72 -4.93
N ASP A 352 -7.92 17.02 -5.15
CA ASP A 352 -8.36 17.99 -4.14
C ASP A 352 -9.77 17.74 -3.56
N ARG A 353 -10.66 17.07 -4.31
CA ARG A 353 -11.99 16.73 -3.80
C ARG A 353 -11.88 15.80 -2.59
N TYR A 354 -10.91 14.88 -2.61
CA TYR A 354 -10.63 14.00 -1.48
C TYR A 354 -10.15 14.81 -0.26
N TYR A 355 -9.11 15.63 -0.42
CA TYR A 355 -8.54 16.41 0.68
C TYR A 355 -9.55 17.38 1.29
N ARG A 356 -10.40 18.03 0.46
CA ARG A 356 -11.53 18.82 0.94
C ARG A 356 -12.47 18.00 1.82
N SER A 357 -12.85 16.81 1.36
CA SER A 357 -13.76 15.93 2.09
C SER A 357 -13.15 15.45 3.42
N LEU A 358 -11.84 15.15 3.44
CA LEU A 358 -11.12 14.80 4.66
C LEU A 358 -11.05 15.97 5.64
N ARG A 359 -10.78 17.19 5.15
CA ARG A 359 -10.80 18.41 5.96
C ARG A 359 -12.17 18.67 6.56
N GLU A 360 -13.24 18.56 5.77
CA GLU A 360 -14.61 18.70 6.26
C GLU A 360 -14.95 17.67 7.34
N LEU A 361 -14.46 16.43 7.20
CA LEU A 361 -14.64 15.38 8.19
C LEU A 361 -13.97 15.75 9.52
N LEU A 362 -12.70 16.17 9.46
CA LEU A 362 -11.95 16.58 10.65
C LEU A 362 -12.59 17.80 11.33
N CYS A 363 -13.11 18.77 10.56
CA CYS A 363 -13.81 19.93 11.11
C CYS A 363 -15.14 19.57 11.80
N ARG A 364 -15.85 18.53 11.33
CA ARG A 364 -17.12 18.08 11.91
C ARG A 364 -16.95 17.10 13.07
N ALA A 365 -15.78 16.48 13.21
CA ALA A 365 -15.49 15.57 14.31
C ALA A 365 -15.50 16.31 15.66
N ASN A 366 -15.94 15.62 16.71
CA ASN A 366 -15.81 16.11 18.07
C ASN A 366 -14.30 16.29 18.43
N PRO A 367 -13.94 17.09 19.45
CA PRO A 367 -12.54 17.37 19.77
C PRO A 367 -11.68 16.12 20.01
N SER A 368 -12.18 15.16 20.81
CA SER A 368 -11.49 13.89 21.10
C SER A 368 -11.15 13.13 19.82
N LEU A 369 -12.16 12.86 18.98
CA LEU A 369 -11.97 12.16 17.73
C LEU A 369 -11.05 12.93 16.78
N ARG A 370 -11.23 14.25 16.66
CA ARG A 370 -10.42 15.08 15.75
C ARG A 370 -8.94 15.02 16.09
N ASP A 371 -8.59 15.09 17.37
CA ASP A 371 -7.20 15.06 17.81
C ASP A 371 -6.60 13.67 17.57
N ARG A 372 -7.35 12.60 17.88
CA ARG A 372 -6.94 11.22 17.53
C ARG A 372 -6.73 11.00 16.04
N LEU A 373 -7.63 11.52 15.20
CA LEU A 373 -7.49 11.38 13.74
C LEU A 373 -6.26 12.15 13.22
N ARG A 374 -6.00 13.36 13.75
CA ARG A 374 -4.82 14.15 13.36
C ARG A 374 -3.51 13.44 13.68
N GLU A 375 -3.45 12.76 14.83
CA GLU A 375 -2.27 12.02 15.29
C GLU A 375 -2.07 10.65 14.63
N ARG A 376 -3.08 10.15 13.90
CA ARG A 376 -3.13 8.74 13.46
C ARG A 376 -3.48 8.54 11.99
N ILE A 377 -3.74 9.62 11.26
CA ILE A 377 -3.83 9.59 9.80
C ILE A 377 -2.42 9.57 9.21
N LEU A 378 -2.20 8.64 8.28
CA LEU A 378 -0.92 8.39 7.64
C LEU A 378 -0.97 8.70 6.14
N PHE A 379 0.12 9.22 5.59
CA PHE A 379 0.33 9.27 4.15
C PHE A 379 0.62 7.87 3.62
N GLY A 380 -0.12 7.47 2.59
CA GLY A 380 0.17 6.29 1.79
C GLY A 380 -0.17 6.57 0.34
N SER A 381 0.61 6.03 -0.60
CA SER A 381 0.37 6.24 -2.03
C SER A 381 -0.55 5.20 -2.65
N ASP A 382 -0.45 3.95 -2.20
CA ASP A 382 -0.89 2.74 -2.88
C ASP A 382 -0.24 2.57 -4.26
N PHE A 383 0.93 3.18 -4.48
CA PHE A 383 1.76 2.85 -5.64
C PHE A 383 2.05 1.35 -5.58
N MET A 384 2.05 0.57 -6.65
CA MET A 384 1.78 0.94 -8.04
C MET A 384 0.30 0.93 -8.43
N ILE A 385 -0.59 0.41 -7.59
CA ILE A 385 -2.02 0.23 -7.91
C ILE A 385 -2.71 1.57 -8.17
N ASN A 386 -2.26 2.63 -7.50
CA ASN A 386 -2.74 3.99 -7.71
C ASN A 386 -2.54 4.51 -9.14
N LEU A 387 -1.68 3.88 -9.96
CA LEU A 387 -1.46 4.24 -11.37
C LEU A 387 -2.73 4.10 -12.22
N LEU A 388 -3.74 3.35 -11.76
CA LEU A 388 -5.06 3.34 -12.40
C LEU A 388 -5.77 4.70 -12.31
N TRP A 389 -5.41 5.55 -11.34
CA TRP A 389 -6.05 6.86 -11.09
C TRP A 389 -5.08 8.06 -11.10
N ALA A 390 -3.79 7.84 -10.90
CA ALA A 390 -2.72 8.83 -10.96
C ALA A 390 -1.80 8.55 -12.16
N ASP A 391 -1.17 9.58 -12.72
CA ASP A 391 -0.33 9.38 -13.91
C ASP A 391 1.06 8.84 -13.55
N SER A 392 1.55 9.14 -12.34
CA SER A 392 2.83 8.67 -11.81
C SER A 392 2.86 8.80 -10.28
N TYR A 393 3.86 8.18 -9.64
CA TYR A 393 4.14 8.37 -8.21
C TYR A 393 4.34 9.85 -7.85
N ASN A 394 5.14 10.56 -8.64
CA ASN A 394 5.39 11.99 -8.43
C ASN A 394 4.13 12.83 -8.59
N SER A 395 3.26 12.49 -9.54
CA SER A 395 1.98 13.19 -9.69
C SER A 395 1.16 13.06 -8.41
N TYR A 396 1.12 11.87 -7.80
CA TYR A 396 0.45 11.64 -6.52
C TYR A 396 1.07 12.45 -5.38
N LEU A 397 2.41 12.44 -5.24
CA LEU A 397 3.12 13.26 -4.25
C LEU A 397 2.91 14.76 -4.45
N GLY A 398 2.93 15.22 -5.71
CA GLY A 398 2.70 16.61 -6.08
C GLY A 398 1.30 17.08 -5.70
N ILE A 399 0.29 16.24 -5.85
CA ILE A 399 -1.08 16.55 -5.40
C ILE A 399 -1.11 16.72 -3.87
N PHE A 400 -0.52 15.80 -3.11
CA PHE A 400 -0.45 15.92 -1.65
C PHE A 400 0.33 17.17 -1.20
N LYS A 401 1.49 17.42 -1.80
CA LYS A 401 2.33 18.60 -1.54
C LYS A 401 1.55 19.89 -1.76
N ASN A 402 0.85 20.00 -2.89
CA ASN A 402 0.26 21.26 -3.35
C ASN A 402 -1.20 21.46 -2.91
N THR A 403 -1.84 20.47 -2.26
CA THR A 403 -3.26 20.63 -1.87
C THR A 403 -3.45 21.78 -0.87
N PRO A 404 -4.45 22.66 -1.05
CA PRO A 404 -4.64 23.84 -0.19
C PRO A 404 -5.46 23.55 1.08
N PHE A 405 -5.98 22.32 1.25
CA PHE A 405 -6.91 21.99 2.35
C PHE A 405 -6.22 21.65 3.68
N PHE A 406 -4.90 21.48 3.66
CA PHE A 406 -4.08 21.20 4.82
C PHE A 406 -2.87 22.12 4.85
N SER A 407 -2.55 22.64 6.03
CA SER A 407 -1.36 23.43 6.27
C SER A 407 -0.09 22.58 6.18
N ALA A 408 1.08 23.21 6.01
CA ALA A 408 2.34 22.47 5.99
C ALA A 408 2.61 21.65 7.27
N PRO A 409 2.32 22.13 8.50
CA PRO A 409 2.42 21.30 9.70
C PRO A 409 1.49 20.08 9.65
N GLU A 410 0.22 20.23 9.25
CA GLU A 410 -0.70 19.09 9.12
C GLU A 410 -0.20 18.06 8.09
N LYS A 411 0.39 18.52 6.97
CA LYS A 411 1.01 17.63 5.98
C LYS A 411 2.23 16.91 6.56
N HIS A 412 3.07 17.63 7.32
CA HIS A 412 4.23 17.08 7.99
C HIS A 412 3.84 16.01 9.02
N ASP A 413 2.77 16.23 9.78
CA ASP A 413 2.25 15.22 10.70
C ASP A 413 1.85 13.94 9.95
N PHE A 414 1.10 14.07 8.85
CA PHE A 414 0.63 12.92 8.07
C PHE A 414 1.75 12.14 7.38
N CYS A 415 2.83 12.82 6.94
CA CYS A 415 3.89 12.19 6.16
C CYS A 415 5.22 11.99 6.91
N SER A 416 5.35 12.46 8.15
CA SER A 416 6.61 12.38 8.91
C SER A 416 6.33 11.81 10.31
N ILE A 417 5.64 12.59 11.14
CA ILE A 417 5.51 12.31 12.57
C ILE A 417 4.64 11.08 12.84
N ASN A 418 3.44 11.01 12.25
CA ASN A 418 2.52 9.91 12.51
C ASN A 418 3.04 8.59 11.91
N PRO A 419 3.58 8.55 10.67
CA PRO A 419 4.19 7.35 10.12
C PRO A 419 5.37 6.81 10.92
N GLU A 420 6.26 7.70 11.39
CA GLU A 420 7.41 7.31 12.22
C GLU A 420 6.95 6.64 13.52
N ARG A 421 5.98 7.27 14.20
CA ARG A 421 5.33 6.69 15.38
C ARG A 421 4.63 5.36 15.08
N PHE A 422 4.06 5.19 13.88
CA PHE A 422 3.44 3.94 13.47
C PHE A 422 4.47 2.84 13.19
N LEU A 423 5.60 3.16 12.56
CA LEU A 423 6.59 2.17 12.15
C LEU A 423 7.51 1.74 13.30
N PHE A 424 7.85 2.67 14.19
CA PHE A 424 8.92 2.46 15.16
C PHE A 424 8.43 2.53 16.60
N HIS A 425 9.27 2.03 17.51
CA HIS A 425 9.17 2.30 18.93
C HIS A 425 9.82 3.65 19.19
N SER A 426 9.00 4.68 19.41
CA SER A 426 9.43 6.04 19.74
C SER A 426 8.81 6.47 21.06
#